data_AF-A0A849WMY6-F1
#
_entry.id   AF-A0A849WMY6-F1
#
_cell.length_a   1.000
_cell.length_b   1.000
_cell.length_c   1.000
_cell.angle_alpha   90.00
_cell.angle_beta   90.00
_cell.angle_gamma   90.00
#
_symmetry.space_group_name_H-M   'P 1'
#
loop_
_entity.id
_entity.type
_entity.pdbx_description
1 polymer ?
#
loop_
_entity_poly.entity_id
_entity_poly.type
_entity_poly.pdbx_seq_one_letter_code
_entity_poly.pdbx_strand_id
1 'polypeptide(L)'
;MKFDSLVKLVVLIFSSTLVVFSFQNCANSKSLSQINNDQVSAVNELTSSGAHGTSDLESSKLTQMDFSKATHLFLQLDSIYSQISTRSKPSVNINLQNGEIRSVTQEGEVNSPIRWCLLKDELEELKAILETSKICKPTNMINNSQVCTQVYIYPYAKIELPGEEVVKLGEKSGCSTGIDLCEQHRNAMNGFISYLSSHLEYRKCL
;
A
#
# COMPACT_ATOMS: atom_id res chain seq x y z
N MET A 1 -58.50 22.13 3.20
CA MET A 1 -57.19 21.47 3.41
C MET A 1 -56.10 22.52 3.24
N LYS A 2 -55.16 22.60 4.19
CA LYS A 2 -54.25 23.75 4.36
C LYS A 2 -53.10 23.70 3.33
N PHE A 3 -52.88 24.82 2.65
CA PHE A 3 -51.86 25.01 1.60
C PHE A 3 -50.46 24.54 2.00
N ASP A 4 -50.11 24.66 3.28
CA ASP A 4 -48.82 24.23 3.84
C ASP A 4 -48.55 22.73 3.71
N SER A 5 -49.59 21.90 3.68
CA SER A 5 -49.42 20.46 3.55
C SER A 5 -49.07 20.05 2.11
N LEU A 6 -49.49 20.86 1.13
CA LEU A 6 -49.26 20.61 -0.28
C LEU A 6 -47.84 21.02 -0.68
N VAL A 7 -47.34 22.14 -0.14
CA VAL A 7 -45.95 22.58 -0.35
C VAL A 7 -44.94 21.57 0.21
N LYS A 8 -45.18 21.01 1.40
CA LYS A 8 -44.30 20.00 2.01
C LYS A 8 -44.26 18.70 1.19
N LEU A 9 -45.38 18.29 0.60
CA LEU A 9 -45.45 17.11 -0.26
C LEU A 9 -44.64 17.32 -1.55
N VAL A 10 -44.75 18.50 -2.17
CA VAL A 10 -44.02 18.82 -3.41
C VAL A 10 -42.52 18.86 -3.18
N VAL A 11 -42.05 19.44 -2.08
CA VAL A 11 -40.61 19.49 -1.74
C VAL A 11 -40.05 18.09 -1.46
N LEU A 12 -40.80 17.22 -0.78
CA LEU A 12 -40.38 15.83 -0.53
C LEU A 12 -40.25 15.02 -1.82
N ILE A 13 -41.19 15.16 -2.75
CA ILE A 13 -41.13 14.49 -4.05
C ILE A 13 -39.92 14.97 -4.85
N PHE A 14 -39.70 16.29 -4.92
CA PHE A 14 -38.59 16.87 -5.69
C PHE A 14 -37.20 16.50 -5.11
N SER A 15 -37.09 16.42 -3.79
CA SER A 15 -35.84 15.98 -3.13
C SER A 15 -35.56 14.50 -3.41
N SER A 16 -36.58 13.65 -3.44
CA SER A 16 -36.40 12.22 -3.71
C SER A 16 -36.01 11.92 -5.16
N THR A 17 -36.54 12.67 -6.14
CA THR A 17 -36.19 12.48 -7.56
C THR A 17 -34.76 12.94 -7.88
N LEU A 18 -34.27 14.02 -7.26
CA LEU A 18 -32.88 14.48 -7.45
C LEU A 18 -31.83 13.45 -6.99
N VAL A 19 -32.12 12.67 -5.96
CA VAL A 19 -31.21 11.61 -5.48
C VAL A 19 -31.17 10.43 -6.45
N VAL A 20 -32.26 10.09 -7.13
CA VAL A 20 -32.27 8.94 -8.06
C VAL A 20 -31.57 9.26 -9.39
N PHE A 21 -31.64 10.50 -9.88
CA PHE A 21 -30.97 10.88 -11.13
C PHE A 21 -29.43 10.94 -11.02
N SER A 22 -28.89 11.19 -9.82
CA SER A 22 -27.42 11.23 -9.63
C SER A 22 -26.76 9.84 -9.67
N PHE A 23 -27.50 8.75 -9.46
CA PHE A 23 -26.96 7.38 -9.58
C PHE A 23 -27.06 6.77 -10.98
N GLN A 24 -27.87 7.31 -11.90
CA GLN A 24 -28.03 6.74 -13.24
C GLN A 24 -26.91 7.15 -14.22
N ASN A 25 -26.11 8.17 -13.90
CA ASN A 25 -25.01 8.63 -14.77
C ASN A 25 -23.69 7.85 -14.58
N CYS A 26 -23.58 6.95 -13.60
CA CYS A 26 -22.39 6.11 -13.42
C CYS A 26 -22.44 4.75 -14.15
N ALA A 27 -23.59 4.36 -14.72
CA ALA A 27 -23.74 3.08 -15.43
C ALA A 27 -23.51 3.17 -16.95
N ASN A 28 -23.23 4.36 -17.50
CA ASN A 28 -23.13 4.59 -18.94
C ASN A 28 -21.74 5.08 -19.38
N SER A 29 -20.67 4.76 -18.64
CA SER A 29 -19.32 4.84 -19.19
C SER A 29 -19.13 3.66 -20.15
N LYS A 30 -19.19 3.97 -21.45
CA LYS A 30 -18.98 3.03 -22.55
C LYS A 30 -17.73 2.18 -22.31
N SER A 31 -17.95 0.86 -22.22
CA SER A 31 -16.97 -0.19 -22.47
C SER A 31 -16.16 0.14 -23.73
N LEU A 32 -14.89 0.46 -23.54
CA LEU A 32 -13.92 0.68 -24.62
C LEU A 32 -13.31 -0.65 -25.09
N SER A 33 -14.12 -1.71 -25.13
CA SER A 33 -13.70 -3.08 -25.49
C SER A 33 -14.08 -3.45 -26.93
N GLN A 34 -14.41 -2.47 -27.77
CA GLN A 34 -14.98 -2.74 -29.09
C GLN A 34 -14.35 -1.83 -30.17
N ILE A 35 -13.02 -1.88 -30.27
CA ILE A 35 -12.33 -1.46 -31.50
C ILE A 35 -11.29 -2.55 -31.83
N ASN A 36 -11.52 -3.20 -32.97
CA ASN A 36 -10.66 -4.14 -33.71
C ASN A 36 -10.65 -5.61 -33.27
N ASN A 37 -11.74 -6.30 -33.63
CA ASN A 37 -11.66 -7.69 -34.08
C ASN A 37 -12.49 -7.81 -35.36
N ASP A 38 -11.85 -7.58 -36.50
CA ASP A 38 -12.24 -8.17 -37.77
C ASP A 38 -10.99 -8.27 -38.65
N GLN A 39 -10.77 -9.48 -39.19
CA GLN A 39 -9.65 -9.94 -40.02
C GLN A 39 -8.37 -10.28 -39.27
N VAL A 40 -8.09 -11.56 -39.00
CA VAL A 40 -7.55 -12.52 -39.97
C VAL A 40 -7.82 -13.95 -39.47
N SER A 41 -8.63 -14.69 -40.22
CA SER A 41 -8.66 -16.15 -40.17
C SER A 41 -7.43 -16.69 -40.91
N ALA A 42 -6.63 -17.56 -40.27
CA ALA A 42 -6.13 -18.80 -40.88
C ALA A 42 -5.22 -19.61 -39.93
N VAL A 43 -5.71 -20.80 -39.55
CA VAL A 43 -5.01 -22.10 -39.69
C VAL A 43 -3.71 -22.30 -38.87
N ASN A 44 -3.79 -23.02 -37.74
CA ASN A 44 -3.50 -24.46 -37.73
C ASN A 44 -3.82 -25.14 -36.38
N GLU A 45 -4.23 -26.39 -36.53
CA GLU A 45 -4.84 -27.32 -35.60
C GLU A 45 -3.80 -28.29 -35.00
N LEU A 46 -4.22 -29.07 -33.97
CA LEU A 46 -3.55 -30.23 -33.34
C LEU A 46 -2.33 -29.92 -32.42
N THR A 47 -2.17 -30.47 -31.21
CA THR A 47 -2.74 -31.67 -30.56
C THR A 47 -2.48 -31.64 -29.04
N SER A 48 -3.45 -32.14 -28.26
CA SER A 48 -3.28 -33.10 -27.15
C SER A 48 -2.04 -33.02 -26.26
N SER A 49 -2.23 -32.72 -24.97
CA SER A 49 -2.32 -33.76 -23.92
C SER A 49 -2.42 -33.10 -22.55
N GLY A 50 -3.39 -33.55 -21.74
CA GLY A 50 -3.49 -33.16 -20.35
C GLY A 50 -2.31 -33.70 -19.54
N ALA A 51 -1.69 -32.82 -18.77
CA ALA A 51 -0.86 -33.19 -17.65
C ALA A 51 -1.32 -32.34 -16.47
N HIS A 52 -1.70 -33.04 -15.41
CA HIS A 52 -2.02 -32.52 -14.10
C HIS A 52 -0.79 -31.73 -13.62
N GLY A 53 -0.82 -30.41 -13.83
CA GLY A 53 0.21 -29.51 -13.37
C GLY A 53 0.11 -29.42 -11.86
N THR A 54 0.84 -30.29 -11.16
CA THR A 54 1.41 -29.92 -9.87
C THR A 54 2.25 -28.68 -10.15
N SER A 55 1.65 -27.51 -9.98
CA SER A 55 2.38 -26.27 -9.86
C SER A 55 3.22 -26.41 -8.60
N ASP A 56 4.39 -27.03 -8.75
CA ASP A 56 5.55 -26.77 -7.91
C ASP A 56 5.80 -25.27 -8.06
N LEU A 57 5.09 -24.56 -7.19
CA LEU A 57 5.12 -23.14 -6.99
C LEU A 57 6.56 -22.85 -6.61
N GLU A 58 7.31 -22.46 -7.63
CA GLU A 58 8.71 -22.09 -7.54
C GLU A 58 8.85 -21.09 -6.38
N SER A 59 9.31 -21.61 -5.23
CA SER A 59 9.71 -20.82 -4.05
C SER A 59 10.95 -19.97 -4.31
N SER A 60 11.31 -19.78 -5.57
CA SER A 60 12.59 -19.29 -6.07
C SER A 60 12.58 -17.77 -6.13
N LYS A 61 12.68 -17.18 -4.94
CA LYS A 61 13.83 -16.35 -4.50
C LYS A 61 13.37 -15.51 -3.32
N LEU A 62 13.13 -16.19 -2.20
CA LEU A 62 13.18 -15.55 -0.90
C LEU A 62 14.61 -15.12 -0.66
N THR A 63 14.87 -13.82 -0.78
CA THR A 63 16.17 -13.26 -0.41
C THR A 63 16.08 -12.88 1.05
N GLN A 64 16.88 -13.52 1.88
CA GLN A 64 17.09 -13.04 3.24
C GLN A 64 18.01 -11.83 3.15
N MET A 65 17.49 -10.65 3.46
CA MET A 65 18.31 -9.48 3.69
C MET A 65 18.50 -9.34 5.19
N ASP A 66 19.75 -9.16 5.61
CA ASP A 66 20.09 -8.92 7.00
C ASP A 66 19.92 -7.42 7.30
N PHE A 67 18.81 -7.08 7.95
CA PHE A 67 18.55 -5.70 8.38
C PHE A 67 19.12 -5.37 9.76
N SER A 68 19.89 -6.27 10.40
CA SER A 68 20.50 -6.03 11.73
C SER A 68 21.43 -4.81 11.74
N LYS A 69 22.02 -4.49 10.58
CA LYS A 69 22.91 -3.33 10.40
C LYS A 69 22.18 -2.04 10.11
N ALA A 70 20.86 -2.06 9.92
CA ALA A 70 20.10 -0.88 9.57
C ALA A 70 20.26 0.21 10.64
N THR A 71 20.49 1.44 10.19
CA THR A 71 20.67 2.60 11.09
C THR A 71 19.38 3.38 11.24
N HIS A 72 18.60 3.47 10.17
CA HIS A 72 17.36 4.22 10.14
C HIS A 72 16.23 3.43 9.47
N LEU A 73 15.02 3.63 9.99
CA LEU A 73 13.79 3.13 9.43
C LEU A 73 12.83 4.29 9.20
N PHE A 74 12.55 4.59 7.94
CA PHE A 74 11.50 5.51 7.55
C PHE A 74 10.16 4.76 7.47
N LEU A 75 9.11 5.32 8.05
CA LEU A 75 7.75 4.77 8.02
C LEU A 75 6.72 5.81 7.57
N GLN A 76 5.83 5.40 6.68
CA GLN A 76 4.64 6.16 6.33
C GLN A 76 3.50 5.76 7.29
N LEU A 77 3.21 6.60 8.29
CA LEU A 77 2.16 6.30 9.28
C LEU A 77 0.75 6.63 8.80
N ASP A 78 0.64 7.47 7.77
CA ASP A 78 -0.61 7.66 7.05
C ASP A 78 -0.96 6.38 6.32
N SER A 79 -2.06 5.76 6.69
CA SER A 79 -2.43 4.51 6.05
C SER A 79 -2.80 4.80 4.59
N ILE A 80 -2.28 3.98 3.69
CA ILE A 80 -2.70 3.89 2.28
C ILE A 80 -4.22 3.61 2.13
N TYR A 81 -4.93 3.29 3.21
CA TYR A 81 -6.36 2.97 3.24
C TYR A 81 -7.24 3.98 3.99
N SER A 82 -6.69 5.02 4.63
CA SER A 82 -7.46 5.95 5.48
C SER A 82 -7.83 7.20 4.71
N GLN A 83 -8.70 7.05 3.72
CA GLN A 83 -9.38 8.19 3.10
C GLN A 83 -10.44 8.84 4.02
N ILE A 84 -10.61 8.32 5.24
CA ILE A 84 -11.72 8.67 6.17
C ILE A 84 -11.20 9.42 7.41
N SER A 85 -9.89 9.45 7.65
CA SER A 85 -9.28 10.20 8.76
C SER A 85 -9.04 11.65 8.34
N THR A 86 -9.64 12.61 9.05
CA THR A 86 -9.38 14.05 8.84
C THR A 86 -8.02 14.50 9.41
N ARG A 87 -7.29 13.62 10.08
CA ARG A 87 -5.94 13.90 10.60
C ARG A 87 -4.92 13.04 9.86
N SER A 88 -4.14 13.71 9.01
CA SER A 88 -2.91 13.13 8.44
C SER A 88 -1.91 12.90 9.59
N LYS A 89 -1.38 11.68 9.66
CA LYS A 89 -0.30 11.25 10.54
C LYS A 89 1.03 11.50 9.83
N PRO A 90 2.04 12.04 10.54
CA PRO A 90 3.32 12.34 9.92
C PRO A 90 4.04 11.07 9.47
N SER A 91 4.82 11.16 8.39
CA SER A 91 5.88 10.20 8.14
C SER A 91 6.95 10.34 9.22
N VAL A 92 7.54 9.24 9.65
CA VAL A 92 8.54 9.25 10.71
C VAL A 92 9.83 8.55 10.28
N ASN A 93 10.95 9.03 10.80
CA ASN A 93 12.24 8.36 10.74
C ASN A 93 12.62 7.91 12.15
N ILE A 94 12.90 6.62 12.30
CA ILE A 94 13.31 5.98 13.54
C ILE A 94 14.80 5.67 13.46
N ASN A 95 15.58 6.21 14.40
CA ASN A 95 16.96 5.82 14.61
C ASN A 95 17.00 4.50 15.39
N LEU A 96 17.50 3.44 14.74
CA LEU A 96 17.50 2.09 15.30
C LEU A 96 18.60 1.89 16.36
N GLN A 97 19.52 2.83 16.54
CA GLN A 97 20.54 2.73 17.59
C GLN A 97 19.98 3.13 18.96
N ASN A 98 19.17 4.19 19.01
CA ASN A 98 18.68 4.79 20.26
C ASN A 98 17.15 4.84 20.40
N GLY A 99 16.39 4.49 19.36
CA GLY A 99 14.93 4.54 19.35
C GLY A 99 14.34 5.94 19.20
N GLU A 100 15.14 6.97 18.88
CA GLU A 100 14.64 8.31 18.60
C GLU A 100 13.80 8.33 17.31
N ILE A 101 12.66 8.99 17.38
CA ILE A 101 11.70 9.12 16.29
C ILE A 101 11.55 10.60 15.95
N ARG A 102 11.70 10.93 14.68
CA ARG A 102 11.51 12.27 14.11
C ARG A 102 10.43 12.27 13.06
N SER A 103 9.58 13.31 13.09
CA SER A 103 8.71 13.60 11.96
C SER A 103 9.54 14.07 10.78
N VAL A 104 9.26 13.54 9.59
CA VAL A 104 10.01 13.81 8.37
C VAL A 104 9.08 14.06 7.17
N THR A 105 9.59 14.72 6.14
CA THR A 105 8.96 14.81 4.82
C THR A 105 9.11 13.50 4.03
N GLN A 106 8.52 13.41 2.84
CA GLN A 106 8.69 12.24 1.96
C GLN A 106 10.16 12.07 1.50
N GLU A 107 10.89 13.18 1.43
CA GLU A 107 12.31 13.25 1.08
C GLU A 107 13.20 12.82 2.27
N GLY A 108 12.62 12.67 3.47
CA GLY A 108 13.34 12.29 4.69
C GLY A 108 13.84 13.48 5.52
N GLU A 109 13.49 14.71 5.16
CA GLU A 109 13.91 15.91 5.88
C GLU A 109 13.10 16.09 7.16
N VAL A 110 13.75 16.41 8.29
CA VAL A 110 13.05 16.65 9.56
C VAL A 110 12.19 17.90 9.46
N ASN A 111 10.88 17.76 9.69
CA ASN A 111 9.90 18.84 9.52
C ASN A 111 9.23 19.28 10.83
N SER A 112 9.63 18.72 11.98
CA SER A 112 9.12 19.09 13.30
C SER A 112 10.22 19.05 14.36
N PRO A 113 10.24 19.99 15.32
CA PRO A 113 11.17 19.94 16.45
C PRO A 113 10.78 18.88 17.49
N ILE A 114 9.55 18.36 17.43
CA ILE A 114 9.07 17.34 18.38
C ILE A 114 9.88 16.05 18.19
N ARG A 115 10.31 15.49 19.32
CA ARG A 115 10.95 14.18 19.40
C ARG A 115 10.03 13.18 20.08
N TRP A 116 9.93 12.00 19.51
CA TRP A 116 9.38 10.84 20.20
C TRP A 116 10.45 9.78 20.37
N CYS A 117 10.26 8.88 21.32
CA CYS A 117 11.22 7.82 21.62
C CYS A 117 10.44 6.51 21.75
N LEU A 118 10.95 5.47 21.08
CA LEU A 118 10.55 4.10 21.39
C LEU A 118 10.99 3.76 22.81
N LEU A 119 10.16 2.98 23.51
CA LEU A 119 10.60 2.28 24.69
C LEU A 119 11.66 1.25 24.30
N LYS A 120 12.48 0.85 25.27
CA LYS A 120 13.53 -0.16 25.06
C LYS A 120 12.95 -1.45 24.46
N ASP A 121 11.87 -1.96 25.04
CA ASP A 121 11.23 -3.21 24.61
C ASP A 121 10.64 -3.08 23.20
N GLU A 122 10.10 -1.90 22.84
CA GLU A 122 9.57 -1.62 21.51
C GLU A 122 10.68 -1.55 20.45
N LEU A 123 11.83 -0.95 20.82
CA LEU A 123 13.00 -0.92 19.96
C LEU A 123 13.56 -2.33 19.73
N GLU A 124 13.61 -3.15 20.77
CA GLU A 124 14.05 -4.55 20.67
C GLU A 124 13.08 -5.38 19.81
N GLU A 125 11.77 -5.20 19.98
CA GLU A 125 10.75 -5.83 19.13
C GLU A 125 10.93 -5.43 17.66
N LEU A 126 11.08 -4.13 17.38
CA LEU A 126 11.28 -3.63 16.02
C LEU A 126 12.54 -4.22 15.38
N LYS A 127 13.65 -4.29 16.13
CA LYS A 127 14.89 -4.93 15.67
C LYS A 127 14.68 -6.40 15.37
N ALA A 128 13.99 -7.14 16.24
CA ALA A 128 13.69 -8.55 16.02
C ALA A 128 12.83 -8.78 14.77
N ILE A 129 11.84 -7.91 14.51
CA ILE A 129 11.06 -7.94 13.26
C ILE A 129 11.98 -7.76 12.04
N LEU A 130 12.88 -6.77 12.09
CA LEU A 130 13.81 -6.49 10.99
C LEU A 130 14.83 -7.63 10.78
N GLU A 131 15.41 -8.18 11.85
CA GLU A 131 16.41 -9.26 11.77
C GLU A 131 15.83 -10.58 11.22
N THR A 132 14.57 -10.87 11.57
CA THR A 132 13.90 -12.10 11.11
C THR A 132 13.24 -11.94 9.74
N SER A 133 13.12 -10.71 9.26
CA SER A 133 12.42 -10.39 8.02
C SER A 133 13.06 -11.04 6.80
N LYS A 134 12.20 -11.62 5.95
CA LYS A 134 12.57 -12.15 4.64
C LYS A 134 11.93 -11.30 3.56
N ILE A 135 12.70 -10.99 2.52
CA ILE A 135 12.18 -10.31 1.34
C ILE A 135 11.60 -11.33 0.38
N CYS A 136 10.37 -11.06 -0.01
CA CYS A 136 9.68 -11.77 -1.07
C CYS A 136 9.76 -10.90 -2.33
N LYS A 137 10.60 -11.29 -3.30
CA LYS A 137 10.56 -10.67 -4.62
C LYS A 137 9.53 -11.41 -5.49
N PRO A 138 8.49 -10.72 -5.98
CA PRO A 138 7.54 -11.33 -6.90
C PRO A 138 8.25 -11.73 -8.20
N THR A 139 8.11 -13.00 -8.58
CA THR A 139 8.75 -13.62 -9.74
C THR A 139 8.04 -13.31 -11.07
N ASN A 140 6.95 -12.56 -11.04
CA ASN A 140 6.13 -12.31 -12.23
C ASN A 140 6.94 -11.51 -13.27
N MET A 141 7.40 -12.22 -14.30
CA MET A 141 7.74 -11.62 -15.59
C MET A 141 6.49 -10.91 -16.11
N ILE A 142 6.59 -9.60 -16.26
CA ILE A 142 5.56 -8.81 -16.93
C ILE A 142 5.35 -9.43 -18.31
N ASN A 143 4.16 -9.96 -18.57
CA ASN A 143 3.80 -10.35 -19.92
C ASN A 143 3.81 -9.06 -20.75
N ASN A 144 4.68 -8.97 -21.77
CA ASN A 144 4.90 -7.75 -22.57
C ASN A 144 3.65 -7.23 -23.31
N SER A 145 2.51 -7.90 -23.17
CA SER A 145 1.21 -7.56 -23.74
C SER A 145 0.22 -6.89 -22.77
N GLN A 146 0.56 -6.72 -21.49
CA GLN A 146 -0.33 -6.07 -20.53
C GLN A 146 -0.24 -4.54 -20.58
N VAL A 147 -1.34 -3.87 -20.91
CA VAL A 147 -1.48 -2.43 -20.78
C VAL A 147 -1.64 -2.09 -19.30
N CYS A 148 -0.60 -1.52 -18.71
CA CYS A 148 -0.56 -1.17 -17.30
C CYS A 148 -0.95 0.30 -17.13
N THR A 149 -1.93 0.58 -16.28
CA THR A 149 -2.14 1.95 -15.82
C THR A 149 -0.95 2.33 -14.94
N GLN A 150 -0.34 3.50 -15.17
CA GLN A 150 0.79 3.99 -14.37
C GLN A 150 0.28 4.50 -13.02
N VAL A 151 -0.05 3.57 -12.12
CA VAL A 151 -0.31 3.89 -10.72
C VAL A 151 0.97 3.66 -9.94
N TYR A 152 1.47 4.72 -9.33
CA TYR A 152 2.61 4.64 -8.42
C TYR A 152 2.10 4.52 -6.99
N ILE A 153 2.60 3.53 -6.26
CA ILE A 153 2.35 3.32 -4.84
C ILE A 153 3.67 3.56 -4.11
N TYR A 154 3.64 4.56 -3.23
CA TYR A 154 4.78 4.95 -2.42
C TYR A 154 5.09 3.87 -1.36
N PRO A 155 6.37 3.59 -1.04
CA PRO A 155 6.73 2.58 -0.04
C PRO A 155 6.16 2.92 1.34
N TYR A 156 5.66 1.92 2.06
CA TYR A 156 5.21 2.10 3.43
C TYR A 156 6.38 2.16 4.43
N ALA A 157 7.52 1.56 4.06
CA ALA A 157 8.74 1.60 4.84
C ALA A 157 9.98 1.73 3.94
N LYS A 158 10.99 2.46 4.42
CA LYS A 158 12.32 2.48 3.80
C LYS A 158 13.38 2.16 4.85
N ILE A 159 14.28 1.23 4.54
CA ILE A 159 15.33 0.79 5.43
C ILE A 159 16.67 1.30 4.89
N GLU A 160 17.38 2.07 5.71
CA GLU A 160 18.72 2.56 5.39
C GLU A 160 19.77 1.63 6.01
N LEU A 161 20.56 1.02 5.14
CA LEU A 161 21.69 0.16 5.50
C LEU A 161 23.00 0.93 5.33
N PRO A 162 24.00 0.73 6.21
CA PRO A 162 25.24 1.47 6.18
C PRO A 162 26.05 1.13 4.91
N GLY A 163 26.19 2.12 4.03
CA GLY A 163 26.96 2.00 2.79
C GLY A 163 26.23 1.29 1.64
N GLU A 164 24.94 1.01 1.78
CA GLU A 164 24.12 0.35 0.75
C GLU A 164 22.98 1.25 0.27
N GLU A 165 22.30 0.84 -0.81
CA GLU A 165 21.09 1.52 -1.30
C GLU A 165 19.92 1.34 -0.33
N VAL A 166 19.03 2.35 -0.28
CA VAL A 166 17.82 2.34 0.55
C VAL A 166 16.85 1.28 0.05
N VAL A 167 16.49 0.32 0.90
CA VAL A 167 15.50 -0.71 0.58
C VAL A 167 14.10 -0.15 0.78
N LYS A 168 13.32 -0.05 -0.30
CA LYS A 168 11.95 0.47 -0.29
C LYS A 168 10.94 -0.67 -0.29
N LEU A 169 10.22 -0.84 0.81
CA LEU A 169 9.25 -1.92 1.00
C LEU A 169 7.85 -1.49 0.53
N GLY A 170 7.22 -2.33 -0.27
CA GLY A 170 5.84 -2.15 -0.74
C GLY A 170 5.68 -1.08 -1.84
N GLU A 171 6.77 -0.51 -2.35
CA GLU A 171 6.74 0.38 -3.51
C GLU A 171 6.21 -0.39 -4.74
N LYS A 172 5.33 0.21 -5.53
CA LYS A 172 4.88 -0.36 -6.82
C LYS A 172 4.85 0.73 -7.87
N SER A 173 5.21 0.38 -9.11
CA SER A 173 5.18 1.31 -10.23
C SER A 173 4.61 0.61 -11.47
N GLY A 174 3.43 1.03 -11.92
CA GLY A 174 2.74 0.39 -13.04
C GLY A 174 2.45 -1.09 -12.73
N CYS A 175 2.82 -2.00 -13.64
CA CYS A 175 2.71 -3.45 -13.40
C CYS A 175 3.88 -4.07 -12.63
N SER A 176 4.90 -3.28 -12.28
CA SER A 176 5.99 -3.82 -11.47
C SER A 176 5.49 -4.01 -10.04
N THR A 177 5.60 -5.25 -9.58
CA THR A 177 5.46 -5.58 -8.18
C THR A 177 6.82 -5.37 -7.53
N GLY A 178 6.94 -4.38 -6.65
CA GLY A 178 8.22 -4.08 -6.00
C GLY A 178 8.60 -5.10 -4.94
N ILE A 179 9.69 -4.78 -4.26
CA ILE A 179 10.22 -5.57 -3.16
C ILE A 179 9.34 -5.37 -1.92
N ASP A 180 9.00 -6.46 -1.23
CA ASP A 180 8.25 -6.40 0.02
C ASP A 180 8.68 -7.52 0.97
N LEU A 181 8.27 -7.40 2.23
CA LEU A 181 8.39 -8.46 3.21
C LEU A 181 7.44 -9.61 2.86
N CYS A 182 7.88 -10.83 3.15
CA CYS A 182 7.00 -11.99 3.09
C CYS A 182 5.84 -11.84 4.07
N GLU A 183 4.68 -12.43 3.72
CA GLU A 183 3.39 -12.16 4.36
C GLU A 183 3.43 -12.15 5.90
N GLN A 184 4.05 -13.15 6.53
CA GLN A 184 4.16 -13.21 7.99
C GLN A 184 4.93 -12.01 8.59
N HIS A 185 6.05 -11.61 8.00
CA HIS A 185 6.88 -10.50 8.49
C HIS A 185 6.25 -9.15 8.14
N ARG A 186 5.58 -9.07 6.98
CA ARG A 186 4.78 -7.91 6.59
C ARG A 186 3.66 -7.65 7.59
N ASN A 187 2.97 -8.70 8.05
CA ASN A 187 1.90 -8.57 9.03
C ASN A 187 2.44 -8.10 10.39
N ALA A 188 3.58 -8.64 10.84
CA ALA A 188 4.25 -8.17 12.06
C ALA A 188 4.66 -6.69 11.97
N MET A 189 5.30 -6.30 10.87
CA MET A 189 5.69 -4.91 10.61
C MET A 189 4.47 -3.97 10.58
N ASN A 190 3.41 -4.35 9.86
CA ASN A 190 2.17 -3.56 9.81
C ASN A 190 1.48 -3.45 11.17
N GLY A 191 1.54 -4.51 12.00
CA GLY A 191 1.09 -4.49 13.38
C GLY A 191 1.85 -3.46 14.21
N PHE A 192 3.19 -3.49 14.13
CA PHE A 192 4.05 -2.52 14.79
C PHE A 192 3.78 -1.08 14.32
N ILE A 193 3.65 -0.85 13.01
CA ILE A 193 3.32 0.47 12.43
C ILE A 193 1.98 0.98 12.96
N SER A 194 0.96 0.10 13.01
CA SER A 194 -0.38 0.45 13.51
C SER A 194 -0.36 0.79 14.99
N TYR A 195 0.37 0.01 15.78
CA TYR A 195 0.61 0.28 17.20
C TYR A 195 1.34 1.62 17.39
N LEU A 196 2.42 1.88 16.66
CA LEU A 196 3.16 3.12 16.74
C LEU A 196 2.28 4.32 16.37
N SER A 197 1.53 4.24 15.26
CA SER A 197 0.65 5.32 14.79
C SER A 197 -0.43 5.72 15.82
N SER A 198 -0.93 4.74 16.59
CA SER A 198 -1.92 4.97 17.64
C SER A 198 -1.34 5.49 18.96
N HIS A 199 -0.05 5.24 19.24
CA HIS A 199 0.59 5.60 20.51
C HIS A 199 1.62 6.73 20.42
N LEU A 200 2.01 7.15 19.22
CA LEU A 200 3.10 8.11 18.98
C LEU A 200 2.94 9.40 19.79
N GLU A 201 1.73 9.95 19.88
CA GLU A 201 1.46 11.23 20.55
C GLU A 201 1.82 11.21 22.04
N TYR A 202 1.81 10.03 22.68
CA TYR A 202 2.14 9.83 24.09
C TYR A 202 3.62 9.50 24.33
N ARG A 203 4.44 9.43 23.28
CA ARG A 203 5.84 8.94 23.32
C ARG A 203 6.88 10.05 23.28
N LYS A 204 6.55 11.27 23.73
CA LYS A 204 7.54 12.37 23.73
C LYS A 204 8.77 11.97 24.55
N CYS A 205 9.96 12.15 23.98
CA CYS A 205 11.18 11.95 24.74
C CYS A 205 11.20 12.96 25.90
N LEU A 206 11.49 12.49 27.11
CA LEU A 206 11.73 13.34 28.29
C LEU A 206 13.17 13.85 28.29
#